data_AF-Q7VMN2-F1
#
_entry.id   AF-Q7VMN2-F1
#
_cell.length_a   1.000
_cell.length_b   1.000
_cell.length_c   1.000
_cell.angle_alpha   90.00
_cell.angle_beta   90.00
_cell.angle_gamma   90.00
#
_symmetry.space_group_name_H-M   'P 1'
#
loop_
_entity.id
_entity.type
_entity.pdbx_description
1 polymer ?
#
loop_
_entity_poly.entity_id
_entity_poly.type
_entity_poly.pdbx_seq_one_letter_code
_entity_poly.pdbx_strand_id
1 'polypeptide(L)'
;MDNYNLLDLPDMQIDFNQPVSLSCGLKNQDELMDYFVPYLNDWSEHQYSIHEFAQKYVDKFSLWSANDIVPIMEVAKTEELACFRIYINHPSGEVVFHCRIKTKGLVQ
;
A
#
# COMPACT_ATOMS: atom_id res chain seq x y z
N MET A 1 -12.37 10.32 9.73
CA MET A 1 -12.49 9.72 8.39
C MET A 1 -12.27 8.25 8.57
N ASP A 2 -13.19 7.43 8.09
CA ASP A 2 -13.08 5.98 8.24
C ASP A 2 -12.04 5.45 7.27
N ASN A 3 -11.21 4.51 7.73
CA ASN A 3 -10.28 3.78 6.88
C ASN A 3 -11.00 2.56 6.32
N TYR A 4 -10.92 2.35 5.02
CA TYR A 4 -11.52 1.22 4.31
C TYR A 4 -10.47 0.14 4.05
N ASN A 5 -10.84 -1.12 4.17
CA ASN A 5 -10.00 -2.22 3.71
C ASN A 5 -9.89 -2.12 2.18
N LEU A 6 -8.69 -2.23 1.64
CA LEU A 6 -8.51 -2.09 0.19
C LEU A 6 -9.19 -3.20 -0.60
N LEU A 7 -9.42 -4.38 0.00
CA LEU A 7 -10.20 -5.45 -0.62
C LEU A 7 -11.69 -5.11 -0.81
N ASP A 8 -12.19 -4.09 -0.09
CA ASP A 8 -13.58 -3.61 -0.22
C ASP A 8 -13.70 -2.50 -1.29
N LEU A 9 -12.59 -2.06 -1.87
CA LEU A 9 -12.55 -1.03 -2.92
C LEU A 9 -12.38 -1.67 -4.31
N PRO A 10 -12.60 -0.93 -5.41
CA PRO A 10 -12.23 -1.41 -6.72
C PRO A 10 -10.73 -1.73 -6.77
N ASP A 11 -10.39 -2.86 -7.40
CA ASP A 11 -9.00 -3.29 -7.50
C ASP A 11 -8.15 -2.26 -8.25
N MET A 12 -6.87 -2.19 -7.91
CA MET A 12 -5.95 -1.18 -8.39
C MET A 12 -4.59 -1.82 -8.63
N GLN A 13 -3.81 -1.27 -9.56
CA GLN A 13 -2.43 -1.72 -9.79
C GLN A 13 -1.45 -0.59 -9.53
N ILE A 14 -0.36 -0.89 -8.80
CA ILE A 14 0.70 0.08 -8.51
C ILE A 14 1.62 0.24 -9.73
N ASP A 15 2.06 1.48 -9.98
CA ASP A 15 3.14 1.76 -10.90
C ASP A 15 4.51 1.64 -10.23
N PHE A 16 5.07 0.43 -10.21
CA PHE A 16 6.43 0.22 -9.71
C PHE A 16 7.53 0.76 -10.64
N ASN A 17 7.20 1.28 -11.83
CA ASN A 17 8.16 2.04 -12.64
C ASN A 17 8.32 3.48 -12.15
N GLN A 18 7.44 3.93 -11.24
CA GLN A 18 7.51 5.21 -10.57
C GLN A 18 8.07 5.04 -9.16
N PRO A 19 8.66 6.09 -8.58
CA PRO A 19 9.12 6.03 -7.20
C PRO A 19 8.00 5.64 -6.24
N VAL A 20 8.27 4.64 -5.42
CA VAL A 20 7.45 4.28 -4.26
C VAL A 20 8.24 4.61 -2.99
N SER A 21 7.55 4.92 -1.91
CA SER A 21 8.20 5.13 -0.61
C SER A 21 7.41 4.47 0.51
N LEU A 22 8.16 3.98 1.50
CA LEU A 22 7.64 3.42 2.73
C LEU A 22 8.02 4.36 3.87
N SER A 23 7.09 4.63 4.78
CA SER A 23 7.37 5.36 6.01
C SER A 23 6.75 4.64 7.21
N CYS A 24 7.46 4.66 8.33
CA CYS A 24 7.01 4.04 9.57
C CYS A 24 7.42 4.92 10.74
N GLY A 25 6.46 5.28 11.61
CA GLY A 25 6.70 6.09 12.80
C GLY A 25 6.96 5.28 14.08
N LEU A 26 7.06 3.95 13.98
CA LEU A 26 7.18 3.05 15.11
C LEU A 26 8.65 2.79 15.49
N LYS A 27 8.88 2.48 16.77
CA LYS A 27 10.24 2.20 17.29
C LYS A 27 10.89 0.97 16.64
N ASN A 28 10.09 0.02 16.18
CA ASN A 28 10.53 -1.18 15.48
C ASN A 28 10.51 -1.02 13.95
N GLN A 29 10.64 0.22 13.44
CA GLN A 29 10.60 0.49 11.99
C GLN A 29 11.59 -0.38 11.20
N ASP A 30 12.82 -0.57 11.69
CA ASP A 30 13.85 -1.29 10.94
C ASP A 30 13.45 -2.76 10.78
N GLU A 31 12.93 -3.38 11.85
CA GLU A 31 12.40 -4.73 11.84
C GLU A 31 11.19 -4.88 10.91
N LEU A 32 10.27 -3.92 10.91
CA LEU A 32 9.09 -3.90 10.04
C LEU A 32 9.49 -3.76 8.56
N MET A 33 10.47 -2.89 8.27
CA MET A 33 10.97 -2.69 6.89
C MET A 33 11.70 -3.94 6.41
N ASP A 34 12.64 -4.47 7.20
CA ASP A 34 13.37 -5.69 6.86
C ASP A 34 12.42 -6.88 6.63
N TYR A 35 11.35 -6.96 7.44
CA TYR A 35 10.30 -7.96 7.24
C TYR A 35 9.51 -7.74 5.94
N PHE A 36 9.15 -6.50 5.61
CA PHE A 36 8.27 -6.20 4.49
C PHE A 36 8.98 -6.21 3.12
N VAL A 37 10.27 -5.86 3.06
CA VAL A 37 11.04 -5.74 1.81
C VAL A 37 10.93 -6.96 0.88
N PRO A 38 11.05 -8.22 1.33
CA PRO A 38 10.88 -9.38 0.46
C PRO A 38 9.52 -9.44 -0.23
N TYR A 39 8.45 -9.03 0.46
CA TYR A 39 7.09 -9.01 -0.09
C TYR A 39 6.88 -7.85 -1.05
N LEU A 40 7.50 -6.70 -0.77
CA LEU A 40 7.52 -5.58 -1.72
C LEU A 40 8.24 -5.96 -3.02
N ASN A 41 9.35 -6.68 -2.92
CA ASN A 41 10.09 -7.17 -4.08
C ASN A 41 9.25 -8.16 -4.90
N ASP A 42 8.62 -9.14 -4.24
CA ASP A 42 7.71 -10.09 -4.89
C ASP A 42 6.52 -9.38 -5.55
N TRP A 43 5.98 -8.35 -4.90
CA TRP A 43 4.90 -7.52 -5.45
C TRP A 43 5.32 -6.78 -6.72
N SER A 44 6.50 -6.15 -6.67
CA SER A 44 7.07 -5.43 -7.81
C SER A 44 7.44 -6.38 -8.96
N GLU A 45 8.07 -7.52 -8.67
CA GLU A 45 8.53 -8.46 -9.68
C GLU A 45 7.36 -9.07 -10.47
N HIS A 46 6.29 -9.45 -9.78
CA HIS A 46 5.13 -10.09 -10.41
C HIS A 46 4.03 -9.11 -10.82
N GLN A 47 4.17 -7.83 -10.47
CA GLN A 47 3.20 -6.76 -10.78
C GLN A 47 1.77 -7.10 -10.31
N TYR A 48 1.60 -7.77 -9.18
CA TYR A 48 0.27 -8.12 -8.66
C TYR A 48 -0.61 -6.87 -8.50
N SER A 49 -1.91 -7.04 -8.71
CA SER A 49 -2.87 -6.05 -8.25
C SER A 49 -2.87 -5.93 -6.72
N ILE A 50 -3.48 -4.87 -6.19
CA ILE A 50 -3.64 -4.71 -4.74
C ILE A 50 -4.43 -5.89 -4.17
N HIS A 51 -5.49 -6.35 -4.86
CA HIS A 51 -6.28 -7.47 -4.37
C HIS A 51 -5.49 -8.77 -4.39
N GLU A 52 -4.78 -9.06 -5.48
CA GLU A 52 -3.94 -10.27 -5.59
C GLU A 52 -2.89 -10.31 -4.49
N PHE A 53 -2.18 -9.20 -4.24
CA PHE A 53 -1.19 -9.10 -3.18
C PHE A 53 -1.81 -9.27 -1.79
N ALA A 54 -2.89 -8.54 -1.50
CA ALA A 54 -3.56 -8.58 -0.21
C ALA A 54 -4.16 -9.97 0.11
N GLN A 55 -4.69 -10.66 -0.90
CA GLN A 55 -5.20 -12.03 -0.74
C GLN A 55 -4.06 -13.04 -0.59
N LYS A 56 -3.00 -12.93 -1.40
CA LYS A 56 -1.84 -13.84 -1.35
C LYS A 56 -1.16 -13.84 0.02
N TYR A 57 -1.13 -12.67 0.67
CA TYR A 57 -0.48 -12.48 1.95
C TYR A 57 -1.44 -12.11 3.09
N VAL A 58 -2.70 -12.54 3.00
CA VAL A 58 -3.77 -12.20 3.97
C VAL A 58 -3.43 -12.62 5.41
N ASP A 59 -2.67 -13.70 5.58
CA ASP A 59 -2.24 -14.18 6.90
C ASP A 59 -1.11 -13.32 7.51
N LYS A 60 -0.47 -12.48 6.70
CA LYS A 60 0.70 -11.66 7.08
C LYS A 60 0.35 -10.19 7.18
N PHE A 61 -0.47 -9.70 6.26
CA PHE A 61 -0.78 -8.29 6.11
C PHE A 61 -2.26 -8.04 5.94
N SER A 62 -2.68 -6.83 6.32
CA SER A 62 -3.92 -6.24 5.81
C SER A 62 -3.66 -4.84 5.28
N LEU A 63 -4.29 -4.51 4.16
CA LEU A 63 -4.08 -3.25 3.45
C LEU A 63 -5.31 -2.36 3.61
N TRP A 64 -5.09 -1.10 3.99
CA TRP A 64 -6.15 -0.15 4.29
C TRP A 64 -5.87 1.20 3.66
N SER A 65 -6.92 1.97 3.35
CA SER A 65 -6.78 3.35 2.94
C SER A 65 -6.14 4.19 4.06
N ALA A 66 -5.28 5.14 3.71
CA ALA A 66 -4.73 6.12 4.64
C ALA A 66 -5.45 7.48 4.48
N ASN A 67 -6.77 7.50 4.69
CA ASN A 67 -7.60 8.69 4.42
C ASN A 67 -7.29 9.89 5.34
N ASP A 68 -6.70 9.60 6.50
CA ASP A 68 -6.19 10.57 7.45
C ASP A 68 -4.86 11.21 7.00
N ILE A 69 -4.14 10.57 6.09
CA ILE A 69 -2.95 11.11 5.45
C ILE A 69 -3.43 11.93 4.26
N VAL A 70 -3.59 13.22 4.53
CA VAL A 70 -3.82 14.24 3.51
C VAL A 70 -2.81 14.04 2.37
N PRO A 71 -3.25 13.71 1.13
CA PRO A 71 -2.34 13.75 0.00
C PRO A 71 -1.85 15.19 -0.07
N ILE A 72 -0.54 15.41 -0.05
CA ILE A 72 0.10 16.74 -0.08
C ILE A 72 -0.67 17.60 -1.08
N MET A 73 -1.55 18.46 -0.54
CA MET A 73 -2.74 18.95 -1.24
C MET A 73 -2.32 20.02 -2.22
N GLU A 74 -2.00 19.60 -3.44
CA GLU A 74 -2.19 20.38 -4.68
C GLU A 74 -1.69 19.59 -5.90
N VAL A 75 -0.71 18.69 -5.71
CA VAL A 75 -0.12 17.88 -6.80
C VAL A 75 -0.92 16.59 -7.10
N ALA A 76 -1.64 16.05 -6.10
CA ALA A 76 -2.39 14.79 -6.21
C ALA A 76 -3.72 14.90 -6.99
N LYS A 77 -4.13 16.10 -7.43
CA LYS A 77 -5.30 16.25 -8.30
C LYS A 77 -5.01 15.87 -9.76
N THR A 78 -3.74 15.84 -10.15
CA THR A 78 -3.28 15.55 -11.52
C THR A 78 -2.44 14.28 -11.62
N GLU A 79 -1.92 13.79 -10.51
CA GLU A 79 -1.10 12.58 -10.44
C GLU A 79 -1.78 11.55 -9.53
N GLU A 80 -1.92 10.31 -10.00
CA GLU A 80 -2.57 9.17 -9.30
C GLU A 80 -1.78 8.69 -8.08
N LEU A 81 -1.34 9.62 -7.22
CA LEU A 81 -0.65 9.37 -5.97
C LEU A 81 -1.64 8.80 -4.95
N ALA A 82 -1.35 7.61 -4.46
CA ALA A 82 -2.11 6.91 -3.44
C ALA A 82 -1.26 6.65 -2.20
N CYS A 83 -1.94 6.55 -1.07
CA CYS A 83 -1.34 6.28 0.22
C CYS A 83 -2.14 5.16 0.89
N PHE A 84 -1.45 4.10 1.30
CA PHE A 84 -2.03 2.93 1.95
C PHE A 84 -1.35 2.66 3.28
N ARG A 85 -2.10 2.11 4.23
CA ARG A 85 -1.55 1.51 5.45
C ARG A 85 -1.44 0.01 5.23
N ILE A 86 -0.28 -0.54 5.54
CA ILE A 86 0.00 -1.97 5.54
C ILE A 86 0.20 -2.37 7.00
N TYR A 87 -0.79 -3.04 7.57
CA TYR A 87 -0.67 -3.63 8.90
C TYR A 87 0.05 -4.97 8.77
N ILE A 88 1.11 -5.16 9.55
CA ILE A 88 1.89 -6.39 9.61
C ILE A 88 1.51 -7.12 10.90
N ASN A 89 1.14 -8.40 10.79
CA ASN A 89 0.70 -9.20 11.94
C ASN A 89 1.88 -9.57 12.85
N HIS A 90 2.98 -10.06 12.26
CA HIS A 90 4.18 -10.48 12.98
C HIS A 90 5.44 -10.24 12.13
N PRO A 91 6.34 -9.30 12.52
CA PRO A 91 6.27 -8.45 13.72
C PRO A 91 5.09 -7.48 13.66
N SER A 92 4.43 -7.24 14.79
CA SER A 92 3.23 -6.40 14.84
C SER A 92 3.60 -4.95 14.57
N GLY A 93 2.93 -4.33 13.61
CA GLY A 93 3.14 -2.91 13.32
C GLY A 93 2.37 -2.44 12.11
N GLU A 94 2.63 -1.21 11.70
CA GLU A 94 2.09 -0.63 10.48
C GLU A 94 3.17 0.12 9.71
N VAL A 95 3.05 0.07 8.39
CA VAL A 95 3.86 0.85 7.46
C VAL A 95 2.93 1.64 6.55
N VAL A 96 3.27 2.88 6.30
CA VAL A 96 2.60 3.73 5.31
C VAL A 96 3.33 3.58 3.98
N PHE A 97 2.59 3.21 2.95
CA PHE A 97 3.10 3.03 1.60
C PHE A 97 2.56 4.11 0.68
N HIS A 98 3.46 4.88 0.08
CA HIS A 98 3.17 5.90 -0.90
C HIS A 98 3.56 5.39 -2.28
N CYS A 99 2.63 5.47 -3.22
CA CYS A 99 2.83 4.96 -4.57
C CYS A 99 1.98 5.72 -5.59
N ARG A 100 2.24 5.47 -6.87
CA ARG A 100 1.34 5.85 -7.96
C ARG A 100 0.52 4.64 -8.40
N ILE A 101 -0.73 4.83 -8.78
CA ILE A 101 -1.59 3.78 -9.34
C ILE A 101 -1.58 3.91 -10.88
N LYS A 102 -1.47 2.80 -11.62
CA LYS A 102 -1.54 2.76 -13.11
C LYS A 102 -2.97 2.74 -13.64
N THR A 103 -3.83 2.00 -12.93
CA THR A 103 -5.20 1.71 -13.33
C THR A 103 -6.02 1.54 -12.07
N LYS A 104 -7.09 2.34 -11.96
CA LYS A 104 -8.22 1.97 -11.11
C LYS A 104 -9.06 1.00 -11.92
N GLY A 105 -9.34 -0.17 -11.39
CA GLY A 105 -10.33 -1.08 -11.94
C GLY A 105 -11.61 -0.28 -12.18
N LEU A 106 -11.91 -0.04 -13.45
CA LEU A 106 -13.17 0.58 -13.84
C LEU A 106 -14.26 -0.37 -13.40
N VAL A 107 -15.09 0.07 -12.45
CA VAL A 107 -16.41 -0.50 -12.29
C VAL A 107 -17.11 -0.23 -13.63
N GLN A 108 -17.29 -1.28 -14.43
CA GLN A 108 -18.19 -1.24 -15.59
C GLN A 108 -19.63 -1.29 -15.12
#